data_AF-A0A080YZZ4-F1
#
_entry.id   AF-A0A080YZZ4-F1
#
_cell.length_a   1.000
_cell.length_b   1.000
_cell.length_c   1.000
_cell.angle_alpha   90.00
_cell.angle_beta   90.00
_cell.angle_gamma   90.00
#
_symmetry.space_group_name_H-M   'P 1'
#
loop_
_entity.id
_entity.type
_entity.pdbx_description
1 polymer ?
#
loop_
_entity_poly.entity_id
_entity_poly.type
_entity_poly.pdbx_seq_one_letter_code
_entity_poly.pdbx_strand_id
1 'polypeptide(L)'
;MHFSTHNCKMVAPPGCCEICQIAEVLADPQLQNRSVRITGRLDTYDAQRKVAWISFQDVSMTVETQRLALENLRLQIGSMYQFLGETYTSNQGGQTEVRLVARVARNVDSLEIDLFLETLALRRQFLATRG
;
A
#
# COMPACT_ATOMS: atom_id res chain seq x y z
N MET A 1 -34.36 -13.00 5.21
CA MET A 1 -34.09 -11.80 4.41
C MET A 1 -32.58 -11.60 4.40
N HIS A 2 -31.94 -11.89 3.27
CA HIS A 2 -30.49 -11.77 3.09
C HIS A 2 -30.25 -10.55 2.20
N PHE A 3 -29.73 -9.47 2.76
CA PHE A 3 -29.06 -8.44 1.97
C PHE A 3 -27.57 -8.67 2.15
N SER A 4 -26.98 -9.40 1.21
CA SER A 4 -25.52 -9.49 1.10
C SER A 4 -25.06 -8.26 0.33
N THR A 5 -24.74 -7.18 1.06
CA THR A 5 -24.08 -5.99 0.52
C THR A 5 -22.73 -6.40 -0.05
N HIS A 6 -22.70 -6.69 -1.36
CA HIS A 6 -21.44 -6.75 -2.09
C HIS A 6 -20.93 -5.32 -2.15
N ASN A 7 -20.04 -4.98 -1.21
CA ASN A 7 -19.28 -3.75 -1.23
C ASN A 7 -18.36 -3.85 -2.46
N CYS A 8 -18.86 -3.41 -3.62
CA CYS A 8 -18.09 -3.34 -4.85
C CYS A 8 -17.05 -2.25 -4.67
N LYS A 9 -15.90 -2.63 -4.08
CA LYS A 9 -14.75 -1.75 -3.98
C LYS A 9 -14.28 -1.50 -5.41
N MET A 10 -14.50 -0.29 -5.90
CA MET A 10 -13.98 0.07 -7.20
C MET A 10 -12.46 0.15 -7.13
N VAL A 11 -11.81 -0.74 -7.87
CA VAL A 11 -10.39 -0.68 -8.17
C VAL A 11 -10.22 0.25 -9.37
N ALA A 12 -9.24 1.15 -9.33
CA ALA A 12 -8.91 2.00 -10.47
C ALA A 12 -8.68 1.14 -11.73
N PRO A 13 -8.89 1.71 -12.94
CA PRO A 13 -8.66 0.98 -14.18
C PRO A 13 -7.25 0.38 -14.29
N PRO A 14 -7.06 -0.68 -15.09
CA PRO A 14 -5.74 -1.20 -15.46
C PRO A 14 -4.80 -0.06 -15.92
N GLY A 15 -3.56 -0.04 -15.43
CA GLY A 15 -2.60 1.03 -15.73
C GLY A 15 -2.63 2.27 -14.83
N CYS A 16 -3.69 2.49 -14.03
CA CYS A 16 -3.73 3.54 -13.02
C CYS A 16 -3.25 3.04 -11.65
N CYS A 17 -2.72 3.94 -10.82
CA CYS A 17 -2.31 3.65 -9.46
C CYS A 17 -3.50 3.75 -8.50
N GLU A 18 -3.78 2.69 -7.74
CA GLU A 18 -4.83 2.69 -6.71
C GLU A 18 -4.30 3.22 -5.37
N ILE A 19 -5.09 4.01 -4.64
CA ILE A 19 -4.72 4.45 -3.29
C ILE A 19 -5.47 3.57 -2.29
N CYS A 20 -4.74 2.75 -1.54
CA CYS A 20 -5.32 1.76 -0.66
C CYS A 20 -4.52 1.61 0.63
N GLN A 21 -5.15 0.99 1.63
CA GLN A 21 -4.52 0.63 2.88
C GLN A 21 -3.81 -0.72 2.76
N ILE A 22 -2.84 -0.98 3.64
CA ILE A 22 -2.10 -2.24 3.67
C ILE A 22 -3.06 -3.44 3.81
N ALA A 23 -4.02 -3.35 4.73
CA ALA A 23 -5.04 -4.39 4.94
C ALA A 23 -5.82 -4.73 3.66
N GLU A 24 -6.08 -3.73 2.80
CA GLU A 24 -6.80 -3.95 1.55
C GLU A 24 -5.93 -4.67 0.52
N VAL A 25 -4.64 -4.32 0.43
CA VAL A 25 -3.69 -5.01 -0.45
C VAL A 25 -3.55 -6.48 -0.09
N LEU A 26 -3.54 -6.81 1.20
CA LEU A 26 -3.43 -8.19 1.67
C LEU A 26 -4.73 -8.99 1.48
N ALA A 27 -5.88 -8.32 1.60
CA ALA A 27 -7.19 -8.98 1.57
C ALA A 27 -7.80 -9.12 0.16
N ASP A 28 -7.44 -8.25 -0.78
CA ASP A 28 -8.05 -8.20 -2.11
C ASP A 28 -7.13 -8.80 -3.19
N PRO A 29 -7.44 -9.98 -3.75
CA PRO A 29 -6.69 -10.58 -4.84
C PRO A 29 -6.64 -9.72 -6.10
N GLN A 30 -7.61 -8.82 -6.32
CA GLN A 30 -7.62 -7.92 -7.49
C GLN A 30 -6.52 -6.87 -7.42
N LEU A 31 -5.97 -6.62 -6.23
CA LEU A 31 -4.84 -5.73 -6.02
C LEU A 31 -3.50 -6.42 -6.24
N GLN A 32 -3.44 -7.69 -6.67
CA GLN A 32 -2.20 -8.37 -7.06
C GLN A 32 -1.75 -7.97 -8.47
N ASN A 33 -0.44 -7.80 -8.67
CA ASN A 33 0.14 -7.32 -9.94
C ASN A 33 -0.45 -5.97 -10.37
N ARG A 34 -0.76 -5.11 -9.39
CA ARG A 34 -1.31 -3.76 -9.61
C ARG A 34 -0.37 -2.71 -9.07
N SER A 35 -0.40 -1.55 -9.71
CA SER A 35 0.24 -0.36 -9.18
C SER A 35 -0.61 0.18 -8.03
N VAL A 36 -0.02 0.29 -6.85
CA VAL A 36 -0.70 0.83 -5.65
C VAL A 36 0.14 1.91 -4.98
N ARG A 37 -0.54 2.78 -4.24
CA ARG A 37 0.03 3.71 -3.26
C ARG A 37 -0.53 3.38 -1.88
N ILE A 38 0.36 3.04 -0.97
CA ILE A 38 0.03 2.72 0.42
C ILE A 38 0.73 3.68 1.37
N THR A 39 0.18 3.84 2.57
CA THR A 39 0.77 4.62 3.67
C THR A 39 1.13 3.65 4.80
N GLY A 40 2.29 3.83 5.44
CA GLY A 40 2.68 3.03 6.60
C GLY A 40 3.92 3.57 7.31
N ARG A 41 4.07 3.22 8.59
CA ARG A 41 5.25 3.48 9.41
C ARG A 41 6.36 2.52 9.03
N LEU A 42 7.59 3.02 8.88
CA LEU A 42 8.75 2.16 8.68
C LEU A 42 9.18 1.55 10.02
N ASP A 43 9.00 0.24 10.18
CA ASP A 43 9.35 -0.45 11.42
C ASP A 43 10.79 -0.97 11.39
N THR A 44 11.22 -1.56 10.27
CA THR A 44 12.60 -2.03 10.08
C THR A 44 13.04 -1.87 8.64
N TYR A 45 14.35 -1.78 8.42
CA TYR A 45 14.94 -1.72 7.09
C TYR A 45 16.26 -2.50 7.02
N ASP A 46 16.31 -3.50 6.14
CA ASP A 46 17.52 -4.21 5.75
C ASP A 46 18.08 -3.61 4.45
N ALA A 47 19.13 -2.79 4.59
CA ALA A 47 19.77 -2.12 3.48
C ALA A 47 20.57 -3.06 2.56
N GLN A 48 20.99 -4.24 3.03
CA GLN A 48 21.69 -5.23 2.22
C GLN A 48 20.69 -5.97 1.33
N ARG A 49 19.57 -6.41 1.90
CA ARG A 49 18.51 -7.11 1.17
C ARG A 49 17.59 -6.16 0.39
N LYS A 50 17.66 -4.85 0.66
CA LYS A 50 16.74 -3.84 0.11
C LYS A 50 15.30 -4.13 0.46
N VAL A 51 15.05 -4.49 1.72
CA VAL A 51 13.71 -4.86 2.22
C VAL A 51 13.37 -4.00 3.44
N ALA A 52 12.19 -3.39 3.40
CA ALA A 52 11.58 -2.66 4.49
C ALA A 52 10.37 -3.43 5.02
N TRP A 53 10.16 -3.41 6.33
CA TRP A 53 8.90 -3.79 6.95
C TRP A 53 8.18 -2.53 7.38
N ILE A 54 6.92 -2.43 6.97
CA ILE A 54 6.07 -1.30 7.31
C ILE A 54 4.78 -1.77 7.95
N SER A 55 4.18 -0.93 8.79
CA SER A 55 2.89 -1.19 9.41
C SER A 55 1.93 -0.01 9.30
N PHE A 56 0.65 -0.30 9.23
CA PHE A 56 -0.42 0.68 9.29
C PHE A 56 -1.67 0.01 9.87
N GLN A 57 -2.26 0.59 10.92
CA GLN A 57 -3.44 0.05 11.61
C GLN A 57 -3.28 -1.44 11.98
N ASP A 58 -2.20 -1.78 12.67
CA ASP A 58 -1.87 -3.14 13.16
C ASP A 58 -1.66 -4.20 12.07
N VAL A 59 -1.59 -3.79 10.79
CA VAL A 59 -1.28 -4.68 9.67
C VAL A 59 0.06 -4.30 9.09
N SER A 60 0.92 -5.30 8.88
CA SER A 60 2.26 -5.14 8.33
C SER A 60 2.38 -5.72 6.94
N MET A 61 3.30 -5.17 6.15
CA MET A 61 3.65 -5.70 4.84
C MET A 61 5.12 -5.47 4.52
N THR A 62 5.68 -6.40 3.75
CA THR A 62 7.04 -6.34 3.23
C THR A 62 7.10 -5.46 1.98
N VAL A 63 8.01 -4.50 1.97
CA VAL A 63 8.26 -3.58 0.84
C VAL A 63 9.70 -3.73 0.36
N GLU A 64 9.86 -4.10 -0.91
CA GLU A 64 11.15 -4.18 -1.57
C GLU A 64 11.54 -2.83 -2.16
N THR A 65 12.72 -2.35 -1.81
CA THR A 65 13.23 -1.02 -2.19
C THR A 65 14.28 -1.10 -3.31
N GLN A 66 14.40 -2.24 -3.99
CA GLN A 66 15.43 -2.46 -5.03
C GLN A 66 15.28 -1.55 -6.26
N ARG A 67 14.05 -1.13 -6.57
CA ARG A 67 13.72 -0.19 -7.67
C ARG A 67 13.45 1.22 -7.18
N LEU A 68 13.69 1.49 -5.90
CA LEU A 68 13.38 2.78 -5.32
C LEU A 68 14.38 3.81 -5.82
N ALA A 69 13.89 4.86 -6.48
CA ALA A 69 14.71 6.02 -6.78
C ALA A 69 15.04 6.75 -5.46
N LEU A 70 16.17 6.38 -4.86
CA LEU A 70 16.62 6.86 -3.55
C LEU A 70 17.36 8.21 -3.63
N GLU A 71 17.38 8.89 -4.78
CA GLU A 71 18.08 10.17 -4.91
C GLU A 71 17.56 11.14 -3.85
N ASN A 72 18.37 11.34 -2.81
CA ASN A 72 18.11 12.13 -1.59
C ASN A 72 17.13 11.54 -0.55
N LEU A 73 16.57 10.34 -0.75
CA LEU A 73 15.68 9.72 0.25
C LEU A 73 16.49 8.89 1.26
N ARG A 74 16.49 9.33 2.52
CA ARG A 74 16.96 8.52 3.65
C ARG A 74 15.75 7.93 4.37
N LEU A 75 15.66 6.60 4.39
CA LEU A 75 14.63 5.89 5.15
C LEU A 75 14.95 5.99 6.65
N GLN A 76 14.00 6.50 7.43
CA GLN A 76 14.11 6.72 8.87
C GLN A 76 13.13 5.79 9.58
N ILE A 77 13.67 4.89 10.41
CA ILE A 77 12.85 3.97 11.20
C ILE A 77 11.98 4.79 12.16
N GLY A 78 10.71 4.43 12.29
CA GLY A 78 9.70 5.11 13.07
C GLY A 78 8.94 6.19 12.30
N SER A 79 9.45 6.65 11.15
CA SER A 79 8.76 7.65 10.31
C SER A 79 7.66 7.03 9.44
N MET A 80 6.66 7.84 9.10
CA MET A 80 5.59 7.53 8.18
C MET A 80 6.02 7.77 6.74
N TYR A 81 5.68 6.84 5.86
CA TYR A 81 5.97 6.91 4.44
C TYR A 81 4.75 6.56 3.60
N GLN A 82 4.66 7.20 2.43
CA GLN A 82 3.84 6.72 1.33
C GLN A 82 4.72 6.01 0.32
N PHE A 83 4.43 4.74 0.03
CA PHE A 83 5.11 3.94 -0.98
C PHE A 83 4.19 3.78 -2.19
N LEU A 84 4.73 4.06 -3.38
CA LEU A 84 4.11 3.71 -4.65
C LEU A 84 4.94 2.62 -5.32
N GLY A 85 4.28 1.54 -5.67
CA GLY A 85 4.94 0.34 -6.18
C GLY A 85 4.01 -0.54 -6.96
N GLU A 86 4.47 -1.74 -7.26
CA GLU A 86 3.68 -2.82 -7.84
C GLU A 86 3.65 -3.99 -6.86
N THR A 87 2.46 -4.51 -6.60
CA THR A 87 2.24 -5.64 -5.70
C THR A 87 2.50 -6.95 -6.42
N TYR A 88 2.94 -7.96 -5.69
CA TYR A 88 3.02 -9.31 -6.21
C TYR A 88 2.94 -10.31 -5.07
N THR A 89 2.58 -11.55 -5.42
CA THR A 89 2.57 -12.66 -4.48
C THR A 89 3.85 -13.47 -4.61
N SER A 90 4.54 -13.65 -3.49
CA SER A 90 5.75 -14.47 -3.38
C SER A 90 5.43 -15.77 -2.64
N ASN A 91 5.85 -16.90 -3.21
CA ASN A 91 5.73 -18.20 -2.56
C ASN A 91 7.14 -18.62 -2.09
N GLN A 92 7.51 -18.21 -0.88
CA GLN A 92 8.78 -18.61 -0.26
C GLN A 92 8.52 -19.59 0.88
N GLY A 93 9.16 -20.76 0.83
CA GLY A 93 9.10 -21.75 1.92
C GLY A 93 7.71 -22.36 2.18
N GLY A 94 6.83 -22.39 1.18
CA GLY A 94 5.47 -22.94 1.31
C GLY A 94 4.44 -21.97 1.90
N GLN A 95 4.84 -20.72 2.20
CA GLN A 95 3.92 -19.66 2.59
C GLN A 95 3.76 -18.64 1.46
N THR A 96 2.52 -18.26 1.20
CA THR A 96 2.14 -17.23 0.25
C THR A 96 2.17 -15.87 0.96
N GLU A 97 3.05 -14.98 0.52
CA GLU A 97 3.22 -13.64 1.07
C GLU A 97 2.98 -12.58 -0.01
N VAL A 98 2.16 -11.58 0.28
CA VAL A 98 1.98 -10.42 -0.60
C VAL A 98 3.05 -9.39 -0.29
N ARG A 99 3.75 -8.92 -1.32
CA ARG A 99 4.83 -7.93 -1.22
C ARG A 99 4.62 -6.78 -2.18
N LEU A 100 5.29 -5.65 -1.92
CA LEU A 100 5.29 -4.47 -2.79
C LEU A 100 6.71 -4.16 -3.27
N VAL A 101 6.92 -4.09 -4.59
CA VAL A 101 8.15 -3.53 -5.16
C VAL A 101 7.99 -2.03 -5.31
N ALA A 102 8.59 -1.26 -4.40
CA ALA A 102 8.50 0.19 -4.39
C ALA A 102 9.34 0.81 -5.52
N ARG A 103 8.74 1.78 -6.20
CA ARG A 103 9.38 2.63 -7.22
C ARG A 103 9.60 4.05 -6.70
N VAL A 104 8.67 4.53 -5.88
CA VAL A 104 8.70 5.86 -5.25
C VAL A 104 8.34 5.72 -3.78
N ALA A 105 8.97 6.52 -2.94
CA ALA A 105 8.61 6.67 -1.54
C ALA A 105 8.73 8.13 -1.11
N ARG A 106 7.89 8.56 -0.17
CA ARG A 106 7.86 9.92 0.37
C ARG A 106 7.66 9.86 1.88
N ASN A 107 8.50 10.56 2.64
CA ASN A 107 8.25 10.78 4.07
C ASN A 107 7.00 11.66 4.23
N VAL A 108 6.12 11.27 5.13
CA VAL A 108 4.84 11.94 5.40
C VAL A 108 4.59 12.08 6.90
N ASP A 109 5.63 12.36 7.69
CA ASP A 109 5.52 12.46 9.17
C ASP A 109 4.52 13.51 9.65
N SER A 110 4.31 14.58 8.88
CA SER A 110 3.32 15.63 9.19
C SER A 110 1.93 15.37 8.60
N LEU A 111 1.67 14.18 8.03
CA LEU A 111 0.37 13.85 7.48
C LEU A 111 -0.62 13.59 8.61
N GLU A 112 -1.70 14.36 8.63
CA GLU A 112 -2.86 14.08 9.49
C GLU A 112 -3.56 12.83 8.94
N ILE A 113 -3.49 11.74 9.70
CA ILE A 113 -3.88 10.41 9.24
C ILE A 113 -5.40 10.28 9.14
N ASP A 114 -6.14 10.86 10.08
CA ASP A 114 -7.59 10.72 10.11
C ASP A 114 -8.24 11.42 8.91
N LEU A 115 -7.81 12.65 8.61
CA LEU A 115 -8.20 13.41 7.43
C LEU A 115 -7.79 12.70 6.13
N PHE A 116 -6.62 12.07 6.09
CA PHE A 116 -6.22 11.26 4.93
C PHE A 116 -7.20 10.09 4.69
N LEU A 117 -7.64 9.41 5.75
CA LEU A 117 -8.59 8.31 5.65
C LEU A 117 -9.99 8.79 5.25
N GLU A 118 -10.46 9.89 5.81
CA GLU A 118 -11.74 10.51 5.45
C GLU A 118 -11.76 10.93 3.98
N THR A 119 -10.73 11.63 3.53
CA THR A 119 -10.61 12.09 2.13
C THR A 119 -10.48 10.92 1.15
N LEU A 120 -9.81 9.83 1.55
CA LEU A 120 -9.77 8.61 0.75
C LEU A 120 -11.16 7.96 0.61
N ALA A 121 -11.94 7.93 1.69
CA ALA A 121 -13.32 7.43 1.65
C ALA A 121 -14.20 8.28 0.72
N LEU A 122 -14.12 9.61 0.83
CA LEU A 122 -14.83 10.56 -0.03
C LEU A 122 -14.47 10.36 -1.51
N ARG A 123 -13.18 10.20 -1.83
CA ARG A 123 -12.71 9.91 -3.19
C ARG A 123 -13.37 8.66 -3.76
N ARG A 124 -13.45 7.58 -2.97
CA ARG A 124 -14.03 6.30 -3.41
C ARG A 124 -15.54 6.43 -3.66
N GLN A 125 -16.26 7.11 -2.78
CA GLN A 125 -17.69 7.40 -2.98
C GLN A 125 -17.94 8.18 -4.27
N PHE A 126 -17.12 9.21 -4.51
CA PHE A 126 -17.23 10.02 -5.72
C PHE A 126 -17.00 9.21 -6.99
N LEU A 127 -15.94 8.39 -7.01
CA LEU A 127 -15.66 7.52 -8.16
C LEU A 127 -16.82 6.53 -8.35
N ALA A 128 -17.35 5.92 -7.28
CA ALA A 128 -18.41 4.92 -7.38
C ALA A 128 -19.72 5.48 -7.96
N THR A 129 -19.94 6.79 -7.83
CA THR A 129 -21.09 7.48 -8.40
C THR A 129 -20.93 7.78 -9.90
N ARG A 130 -19.69 7.74 -10.43
CA ARG A 130 -19.35 8.09 -11.82
C ARG A 130 -18.80 6.91 -12.63
N GLY A 131 -18.77 5.71 -12.05
CA GLY A 131 -18.32 4.46 -12.68
C GLY A 131 -19.42 3.75 -13.45
#